data_AF-A0A937QU81-F1
#
_entry.id   AF-A0A937QU81-F1
#
_cell.length_a   1.000
_cell.length_b   1.000
_cell.length_c   1.000
_cell.angle_alpha   90.00
_cell.angle_beta   90.00
_cell.angle_gamma   90.00
#
_symmetry.space_group_name_H-M   'P 1'
#
loop_
_entity.id
_entity.type
_entity.pdbx_description
1 polymer ?
#
loop_
_entity_poly.entity_id
_entity_poly.type
_entity_poly.pdbx_seq_one_letter_code
_entity_poly.pdbx_strand_id
1 'polypeptide(L)'
;MKTLNELTIERSRKPCEGYPIKGFSLVKALLSSWVYRAVRFILAVVFVWSGVSKLIEPRSFAVIIEAYGLLPDELIMAVALFLPALELLAGMGLLIDVRGSLGIVAGLLVLFMAILGYGIWMGLDVDCGCFGPEDPKAKAYHGLRSALYRDFGMMAGVIYLYGWRYVRCSRPVRLSRELKEFSKRRSK
;
A
#
# COMPACT_ATOMS: atom_id res chain seq x y z
N MET A 1 41.68 -6.40 -30.52
CA MET A 1 40.27 -6.68 -30.87
C MET A 1 39.54 -7.12 -29.61
N LYS A 2 38.80 -6.22 -28.95
CA LYS A 2 37.90 -6.59 -27.85
C LYS A 2 36.60 -7.14 -28.46
N THR A 3 36.13 -8.27 -27.95
CA THR A 3 34.98 -9.02 -28.47
C THR A 3 33.67 -8.28 -28.21
N LEU A 4 32.74 -8.37 -29.18
CA LEU A 4 31.40 -7.73 -29.15
C LEU A 4 30.54 -8.11 -27.92
N ASN A 5 30.92 -9.14 -27.15
CA ASN A 5 30.23 -9.53 -25.92
C ASN A 5 30.54 -8.63 -24.71
N GLU A 6 31.69 -7.94 -24.66
CA GLU A 6 31.98 -7.02 -23.53
C GLU A 6 31.16 -5.72 -23.63
N LEU A 7 30.88 -5.24 -24.84
CA LEU A 7 30.11 -4.01 -25.07
C LEU A 7 28.63 -4.14 -24.66
N THR A 8 28.07 -5.34 -24.68
CA THR A 8 26.66 -5.58 -24.31
C THR A 8 26.48 -5.67 -22.79
N ILE A 9 27.50 -6.08 -22.03
CA ILE A 9 27.43 -6.25 -20.58
C ILE A 9 27.63 -4.93 -19.82
N GLU A 10 28.41 -3.98 -20.34
CA GLU A 10 28.59 -2.68 -19.67
C GLU A 10 27.35 -1.78 -19.73
N ARG A 11 26.52 -1.88 -20.77
CA ARG A 11 25.36 -0.97 -20.94
C ARG A 11 24.23 -1.19 -19.92
N SER A 12 24.29 -2.27 -19.13
CA SER A 12 23.26 -2.61 -18.14
C SER A 12 23.62 -2.24 -16.69
N ARG A 13 24.76 -1.60 -16.43
CA ARG A 13 25.12 -1.13 -15.09
C ARG A 13 25.00 0.40 -14.98
N LYS A 14 24.09 0.82 -14.11
CA LYS A 14 23.88 2.13 -13.49
C LYS A 14 22.80 3.04 -14.12
N PRO A 15 21.58 3.00 -13.55
CA PRO A 15 20.70 4.17 -13.51
C PRO A 15 21.12 5.21 -12.45
N CYS A 16 22.19 4.95 -11.68
CA CYS A 16 22.51 5.69 -10.45
C CYS A 16 23.71 6.64 -10.63
N GLU A 17 23.86 7.30 -11.78
CA GLU A 17 24.89 8.34 -11.99
C GLU A 17 24.21 9.73 -11.90
N GLY A 18 24.37 10.34 -10.73
CA GLY A 18 24.16 11.75 -10.36
C GLY A 18 23.19 12.63 -11.15
N TYR A 19 22.01 12.91 -10.59
CA TYR A 19 21.28 14.15 -10.90
C TYR A 19 21.92 15.34 -10.15
N PRO A 20 22.44 16.37 -10.83
CA PRO A 20 22.89 17.59 -10.17
C PRO A 20 21.64 18.40 -9.77
N ILE A 21 21.13 18.18 -8.55
CA ILE A 21 20.06 19.02 -7.99
C ILE A 21 20.70 20.37 -7.60
N LYS A 22 20.87 21.26 -8.58
CA LYS A 22 21.18 22.66 -8.34
C LYS A 22 19.92 23.35 -7.82
N GLY A 23 19.94 23.68 -6.53
CA GLY A 23 19.09 24.72 -5.93
C GLY A 23 17.66 24.33 -5.57
N PHE A 24 17.45 23.78 -4.37
CA PHE A 24 16.34 24.17 -3.48
C PHE A 24 16.49 23.48 -2.11
N SER A 25 16.50 24.26 -1.02
CA SER A 25 16.62 23.74 0.36
C SER A 25 15.48 22.74 0.72
N LEU A 26 14.27 23.01 0.20
CA LEU A 26 13.10 22.16 0.38
C LEU A 26 13.30 20.75 -0.22
N VAL A 27 13.94 20.68 -1.39
CA VAL A 27 14.23 19.43 -2.08
C VAL A 27 15.23 18.63 -1.25
N LYS A 28 16.26 19.24 -0.65
CA LYS A 28 17.16 18.54 0.29
C LYS A 28 16.47 18.06 1.57
N ALA A 29 15.52 18.82 2.12
CA ALA A 29 14.78 18.45 3.32
C ALA A 29 13.82 17.27 3.07
N LEU A 30 13.07 17.33 1.96
CA LEU A 30 12.33 16.21 1.40
C LEU A 30 13.28 15.08 0.95
N LEU A 31 14.56 15.40 0.70
CA LEU A 31 15.63 14.45 0.44
C LEU A 31 16.42 13.97 1.67
N SER A 32 15.83 14.05 2.86
CA SER A 32 16.42 13.47 4.06
C SER A 32 15.99 12.01 4.28
N SER A 33 16.94 11.20 4.75
CA SER A 33 16.68 9.81 5.16
C SER A 33 15.64 9.71 6.29
N TRP A 34 15.49 10.77 7.09
CA TRP A 34 14.51 10.85 8.17
C TRP A 34 13.08 10.97 7.65
N VAL A 35 12.83 11.85 6.66
CA VAL A 35 11.50 12.00 6.07
C VAL A 35 11.07 10.71 5.37
N TYR A 36 11.97 10.05 4.63
CA TYR A 36 11.68 8.72 4.06
C TYR A 36 11.25 7.71 5.13
N ARG A 37 11.99 7.61 6.24
CA ARG A 37 11.65 6.69 7.34
C ARG A 37 10.32 7.05 7.99
N ALA A 38 10.06 8.33 8.22
CA ALA A 38 8.84 8.83 8.84
C ALA A 38 7.60 8.53 7.97
N VAL A 39 7.62 8.91 6.68
CA VAL A 39 6.51 8.66 5.75
C VAL A 39 6.22 7.17 5.64
N ARG A 40 7.29 6.35 5.52
CA ARG A 40 7.16 4.90 5.46
C ARG A 40 6.57 4.31 6.74
N PHE A 41 7.02 4.79 7.90
CA PHE A 41 6.52 4.33 9.20
C PHE A 41 5.05 4.69 9.39
N ILE A 42 4.66 5.93 9.06
CA ILE A 42 3.26 6.38 9.13
C ILE A 42 2.37 5.52 8.24
N LEU A 43 2.73 5.34 6.97
CA LEU A 43 1.96 4.49 6.04
C LEU A 43 1.82 3.06 6.58
N ALA A 44 2.89 2.49 7.10
CA ALA A 44 2.87 1.13 7.61
C ALA A 44 1.98 0.98 8.87
N VAL A 45 2.05 1.94 9.81
CA VAL A 45 1.19 1.96 10.99
C VAL A 45 -0.28 2.10 10.61
N VAL A 46 -0.61 2.96 9.66
CA VAL A 46 -2.00 3.15 9.19
C VAL A 46 -2.56 1.85 8.59
N PHE A 47 -1.78 1.16 7.75
CA PHE A 47 -2.19 -0.12 7.17
C PHE A 47 -2.35 -1.22 8.22
N VAL A 48 -1.42 -1.33 9.16
CA VAL A 48 -1.51 -2.29 10.27
C VAL A 48 -2.73 -2.02 11.12
N TRP A 49 -2.94 -0.77 11.55
CA TRP A 49 -4.09 -0.39 12.36
C TRP A 49 -5.41 -0.65 11.64
N SER A 50 -5.49 -0.27 10.36
CA SER A 50 -6.68 -0.51 9.55
C SER A 50 -6.97 -2.00 9.40
N GLY A 51 -5.98 -2.82 9.07
CA GLY A 51 -6.15 -4.27 8.94
C GLY A 51 -6.58 -4.93 10.26
N VAL A 52 -5.97 -4.56 11.38
CA VAL A 52 -6.36 -5.07 12.71
C VAL A 52 -7.80 -4.68 13.04
N SER A 53 -8.19 -3.43 12.84
CA SER A 53 -9.57 -2.99 13.15
C SER A 53 -10.64 -3.76 12.38
N LYS A 54 -10.36 -4.15 11.12
CA LYS A 54 -11.27 -4.96 10.31
C LYS A 54 -11.28 -6.45 10.69
N LEU A 55 -10.16 -6.96 11.19
CA LEU A 55 -10.04 -8.36 11.64
C LEU A 55 -10.66 -8.61 13.02
N ILE A 56 -10.79 -7.59 13.86
CA ILE A 56 -11.46 -7.73 15.17
C ILE A 56 -12.94 -8.06 14.98
N GLU A 57 -13.61 -7.44 14.00
CA GLU A 57 -15.01 -7.68 13.69
C GLU A 57 -15.20 -7.94 12.17
N PRO A 58 -14.82 -9.11 11.65
CA PRO A 58 -14.89 -9.39 10.23
C PRO A 58 -16.35 -9.44 9.71
N ARG A 59 -17.32 -9.71 10.60
CA ARG A 59 -18.74 -9.71 10.24
C ARG A 59 -19.26 -8.31 9.92
N SER A 60 -18.85 -7.29 10.67
CA SER A 60 -19.26 -5.92 10.37
C SER A 60 -18.65 -5.45 9.06
N PHE A 61 -17.39 -5.82 8.79
CA PHE A 61 -16.75 -5.55 7.50
C PHE A 61 -17.39 -6.32 6.34
N ALA A 62 -17.85 -7.56 6.55
CA ALA A 62 -18.60 -8.32 5.54
C ALA A 62 -19.90 -7.63 5.13
N VAL A 63 -20.67 -7.09 6.08
CA VAL A 63 -21.89 -6.31 5.79
C VAL A 63 -21.58 -5.07 4.95
N ILE A 64 -20.42 -4.45 5.17
CA ILE A 64 -19.97 -3.31 4.34
C ILE A 64 -19.68 -3.78 2.92
N ILE A 65 -18.95 -4.88 2.73
CA ILE A 65 -18.64 -5.44 1.40
C ILE A 65 -19.93 -5.83 0.66
N GLU A 66 -20.86 -6.50 1.34
CA GLU A 66 -22.17 -6.87 0.82
C GLU A 66 -22.93 -5.66 0.30
N ALA A 67 -22.84 -4.54 1.02
CA ALA A 67 -23.53 -3.32 0.67
C ALA A 67 -22.98 -2.64 -0.61
N TYR A 68 -21.77 -2.98 -1.07
CA TYR A 68 -21.28 -2.57 -2.39
C TYR A 68 -21.84 -3.44 -3.53
N GLY A 69 -22.38 -4.63 -3.25
CA GLY A 69 -22.98 -5.52 -4.24
C GLY A 69 -22.01 -6.04 -5.31
N LEU A 70 -20.70 -6.03 -5.04
CA LEU A 70 -19.66 -6.38 -6.01
C LEU A 70 -19.35 -7.89 -6.10
N LEU A 71 -19.74 -8.66 -5.07
CA LEU A 71 -19.37 -10.05 -4.90
C LEU A 71 -20.60 -10.91 -4.53
N PRO A 72 -20.61 -12.20 -4.90
CA PRO A 72 -21.64 -13.13 -4.45
C PRO A 72 -21.45 -13.49 -2.97
N ASP A 73 -22.55 -13.86 -2.31
CA ASP A 73 -22.64 -14.04 -0.85
C ASP A 73 -21.60 -15.01 -0.28
N GLU A 74 -21.25 -16.06 -1.02
CA GLU A 74 -20.29 -17.08 -0.57
C GLU A 74 -18.86 -16.54 -0.48
N LEU A 75 -18.52 -15.52 -1.29
CA LEU A 75 -17.18 -14.92 -1.33
C LEU A 75 -17.01 -13.76 -0.36
N ILE A 76 -18.10 -13.17 0.13
CA ILE A 76 -18.06 -11.97 0.99
C ILE A 76 -17.21 -12.22 2.24
N MET A 77 -17.46 -13.33 2.94
CA MET A 77 -16.73 -13.67 4.16
C MET A 77 -15.25 -13.96 3.88
N ALA A 78 -14.95 -14.62 2.75
CA ALA A 78 -13.57 -14.92 2.36
C ALA A 78 -12.79 -13.63 2.10
N VAL A 79 -13.38 -12.68 1.37
CA VAL A 79 -12.75 -11.37 1.09
C VAL A 79 -12.67 -10.51 2.36
N ALA A 80 -13.69 -10.55 3.22
CA ALA A 80 -13.71 -9.83 4.49
C ALA A 80 -12.56 -10.23 5.44
N LEU A 81 -12.06 -11.46 5.32
CA LEU A 81 -10.90 -11.95 6.07
C LEU A 81 -9.58 -11.75 5.32
N PHE A 82 -9.57 -12.09 4.03
CA PHE A 82 -8.34 -12.10 3.24
C PHE A 82 -7.81 -10.70 2.96
N LEU A 83 -8.71 -9.75 2.67
CA LEU A 83 -8.33 -8.39 2.32
C LEU A 83 -7.66 -7.66 3.51
N PRO A 84 -8.22 -7.68 4.73
CA PRO A 84 -7.53 -7.13 5.90
C PRO A 84 -6.26 -7.87 6.31
N ALA A 85 -6.20 -9.20 6.10
CA ALA A 85 -4.98 -9.95 6.32
C ALA A 85 -3.85 -9.49 5.37
N LEU A 86 -4.18 -9.23 4.10
CA LEU A 86 -3.23 -8.66 3.15
C LEU A 86 -2.78 -7.25 3.54
N GLU A 87 -3.69 -6.38 4.00
CA GLU A 87 -3.32 -5.05 4.51
C GLU A 87 -2.34 -5.15 5.67
N LEU A 88 -2.60 -6.05 6.62
CA LEU A 88 -1.76 -6.26 7.78
C LEU A 88 -0.37 -6.76 7.40
N LEU A 89 -0.30 -7.79 6.54
CA LEU A 89 0.97 -8.34 6.05
C LEU A 89 1.75 -7.32 5.23
N ALA A 90 1.07 -6.53 4.40
CA ALA A 90 1.69 -5.46 3.61
C ALA A 90 2.23 -4.34 4.50
N GLY A 91 1.46 -3.90 5.50
CA GLY A 91 1.86 -2.91 6.49
C GLY A 91 3.05 -3.38 7.33
N MET A 92 3.01 -4.60 7.87
CA MET A 92 4.15 -5.21 8.57
C MET A 92 5.38 -5.33 7.67
N GLY A 93 5.19 -5.77 6.42
CA GLY A 93 6.26 -5.85 5.43
C GLY A 93 6.84 -4.47 5.08
N LEU A 94 6.03 -3.41 5.13
CA LEU A 94 6.47 -2.04 4.90
C LEU A 94 7.26 -1.48 6.10
N LEU A 95 6.91 -1.86 7.33
CA LEU A 95 7.67 -1.55 8.56
C LEU A 95 9.11 -2.07 8.48
N ILE A 96 9.34 -3.28 7.97
CA ILE A 96 10.68 -3.90 7.88
C ILE A 96 11.37 -3.72 6.51
N ASP A 97 10.83 -2.91 5.61
CA ASP A 97 11.36 -2.66 4.25
C ASP A 97 11.46 -3.88 3.33
N VAL A 98 10.54 -4.85 3.47
CA VAL A 98 10.52 -6.01 2.58
C VAL A 98 10.34 -5.59 1.13
N ARG A 99 11.14 -6.16 0.25
CA ARG A 99 10.99 -5.97 -1.19
C ARG A 99 9.63 -6.47 -1.66
N GLY A 100 8.83 -5.56 -2.20
CA GLY A 100 7.49 -5.85 -2.72
C GLY A 100 6.35 -5.32 -1.84
N SER A 101 6.58 -5.06 -0.54
CA SER A 101 5.53 -4.57 0.37
C SER A 101 4.93 -3.25 -0.08
N LEU A 102 5.78 -2.31 -0.52
CA LEU A 102 5.31 -1.02 -1.06
C LEU A 102 4.44 -1.19 -2.32
N GLY A 103 4.72 -2.20 -3.15
CA GLY A 103 3.91 -2.50 -4.33
C GLY A 103 2.55 -3.09 -3.98
N ILE A 104 2.50 -3.95 -2.96
CA ILE A 104 1.25 -4.49 -2.43
C ILE A 104 0.41 -3.36 -1.82
N VAL A 105 1.01 -2.49 -1.00
CA VAL A 105 0.35 -1.30 -0.43
C VAL A 105 -0.21 -0.41 -1.55
N ALA A 106 0.57 -0.15 -2.61
CA ALA A 106 0.11 0.63 -3.75
C ALA A 106 -1.11 -0.03 -4.44
N GLY A 107 -1.05 -1.34 -4.68
CA GLY A 107 -2.14 -2.10 -5.28
C GLY A 107 -3.41 -2.08 -4.44
N LEU A 108 -3.28 -2.25 -3.12
CA LEU A 108 -4.41 -2.16 -2.18
C LEU A 108 -5.03 -0.76 -2.17
N LEU A 109 -4.21 0.31 -2.19
CA LEU A 109 -4.73 1.68 -2.29
C LEU A 109 -5.51 1.91 -3.58
N VAL A 110 -4.98 1.47 -4.73
CA VAL A 110 -5.71 1.59 -6.01
C VAL A 110 -7.03 0.84 -5.96
N LEU A 111 -7.04 -0.38 -5.40
CA LEU A 111 -8.25 -1.17 -5.23
C LEU A 111 -9.28 -0.44 -4.36
N PHE A 112 -8.89 0.08 -3.19
CA PHE A 112 -9.81 0.81 -2.32
C PHE A 112 -10.33 2.09 -2.96
N MET A 113 -9.46 2.86 -3.61
CA MET A 113 -9.89 4.07 -4.34
C MET A 113 -10.90 3.74 -5.44
N ALA A 114 -10.72 2.63 -6.16
CA ALA A 114 -11.66 2.19 -7.18
C ALA A 114 -13.02 1.80 -6.58
N ILE A 115 -13.02 1.03 -5.48
CA ILE A 115 -14.25 0.61 -4.79
C ILE A 115 -14.99 1.82 -4.20
N LEU A 116 -14.27 2.73 -3.53
CA LEU A 116 -14.85 3.96 -2.98
C LEU A 116 -15.39 4.88 -4.08
N GLY A 117 -14.65 5.04 -5.18
CA GLY A 117 -15.08 5.82 -6.33
C GLY A 117 -16.34 5.25 -6.98
N TYR A 118 -16.42 3.93 -7.12
CA TYR A 118 -17.62 3.23 -7.56
C TYR A 118 -18.80 3.47 -6.61
N GLY A 119 -18.56 3.39 -5.29
CA GLY A 119 -19.57 3.66 -4.27
C GLY A 119 -20.16 5.07 -4.37
N ILE A 120 -19.30 6.07 -4.55
CA ILE A 120 -19.72 7.47 -4.74
C ILE A 120 -20.51 7.63 -6.04
N TRP A 121 -20.09 6.99 -7.13
CA TRP A 121 -20.77 7.07 -8.41
C TRP A 121 -22.18 6.46 -8.39
N MET A 122 -22.35 5.36 -7.65
CA MET A 122 -23.65 4.73 -7.39
C MET A 122 -24.53 5.50 -6.38
N GLY A 123 -24.02 6.59 -5.81
CA GLY A 123 -24.79 7.44 -4.88
C GLY A 123 -24.97 6.83 -3.48
N LEU A 124 -24.07 5.93 -3.05
CA LEU A 124 -24.14 5.29 -1.72
C LEU A 124 -23.72 6.23 -0.57
N ASP A 125 -23.37 7.48 -0.85
CA ASP A 125 -22.98 8.50 0.15
C ASP A 125 -24.21 8.92 1.00
N VAL A 126 -24.15 8.80 2.34
CA VAL A 126 -25.32 8.94 3.27
C VAL A 126 -25.82 10.39 3.43
N ASP A 127 -25.41 11.32 2.60
CA ASP A 127 -25.98 12.67 2.64
C ASP A 127 -27.47 12.68 2.26
N CYS A 128 -28.01 11.57 1.74
CA CYS A 128 -29.41 11.42 1.35
C CYS A 128 -30.39 11.11 2.51
N GLY A 129 -29.92 10.90 3.74
CA GLY A 129 -30.79 10.73 4.94
C GLY A 129 -31.59 9.42 5.03
N CYS A 130 -31.36 8.45 4.12
CA CYS A 130 -32.11 7.18 4.07
C CYS A 130 -31.72 6.15 5.14
N PHE A 131 -30.54 6.25 5.77
CA PHE A 131 -30.06 5.27 6.74
C PHE A 131 -29.88 5.92 8.12
N GLY A 132 -30.44 5.28 9.16
CA GLY A 132 -30.31 5.75 10.53
C GLY A 132 -28.87 5.60 11.07
N PRO A 133 -28.46 6.41 12.07
CA PRO A 133 -27.08 6.45 12.58
C PRO A 133 -26.60 5.14 13.25
N GLU A 134 -27.52 4.21 13.51
CA GLU A 134 -27.26 2.91 14.14
C GLU A 134 -26.93 1.80 13.12
N ASP A 135 -27.21 2.02 11.83
CA ASP A 135 -26.96 1.01 10.80
C ASP A 135 -25.44 0.92 10.49
N PRO A 136 -24.83 -0.28 10.57
CA PRO A 136 -23.43 -0.49 10.16
C PRO A 136 -23.12 0.03 8.74
N LYS A 137 -24.09 -0.03 7.83
CA LYS A 137 -23.98 0.50 6.46
C LYS A 137 -23.89 2.02 6.46
N ALA A 138 -24.70 2.71 7.27
CA ALA A 138 -24.65 4.16 7.40
C ALA A 138 -23.27 4.65 7.87
N LYS A 139 -22.65 3.97 8.84
CA LYS A 139 -21.30 4.31 9.32
C LYS A 139 -20.21 4.12 8.27
N ALA A 140 -20.35 3.14 7.39
CA ALA A 140 -19.39 2.87 6.33
C ALA A 140 -19.46 3.92 5.21
N TYR A 141 -20.66 4.41 4.94
CA TYR A 141 -20.93 5.40 3.91
C TYR A 141 -20.72 6.84 4.40
N HIS A 142 -20.93 7.11 5.70
CA HIS A 142 -20.61 8.41 6.30
C HIS A 142 -19.11 8.66 6.22
N GLY A 143 -18.70 9.47 5.23
CA GLY A 143 -17.29 9.78 4.99
C GLY A 143 -16.65 9.00 3.85
N LEU A 144 -17.41 8.50 2.88
CA LEU A 144 -16.84 7.91 1.65
C LEU A 144 -15.84 8.86 0.98
N ARG A 145 -16.20 10.16 0.90
CA ARG A 145 -15.31 11.22 0.38
C ARG A 145 -14.07 11.43 1.24
N SER A 146 -14.21 11.43 2.56
CA SER A 146 -13.07 11.63 3.47
C SER A 146 -12.10 10.44 3.43
N ALA A 147 -12.63 9.22 3.32
CA ALA A 147 -11.85 8.02 3.06
C ALA A 147 -11.09 8.11 1.74
N LEU A 148 -11.75 8.55 0.66
CA LEU A 148 -11.10 8.71 -0.64
C LEU A 148 -9.97 9.77 -0.59
N TYR A 149 -10.19 10.93 0.05
CA TYR A 149 -9.14 11.94 0.23
C TYR A 149 -7.94 11.43 1.04
N ARG A 150 -8.20 10.65 2.09
CA ARG A 150 -7.14 10.00 2.88
C ARG A 150 -6.34 9.04 2.00
N ASP A 151 -7.00 8.25 1.16
CA ASP A 151 -6.35 7.30 0.26
C ASP A 151 -5.50 8.00 -0.82
N PHE A 152 -5.97 9.14 -1.36
CA PHE A 152 -5.15 10.00 -2.22
C PHE A 152 -3.90 10.52 -1.50
N GLY A 153 -4.03 10.96 -0.24
CA GLY A 153 -2.90 11.40 0.58
C GLY A 153 -1.88 10.27 0.80
N MET A 154 -2.36 9.06 1.10
CA MET A 154 -1.50 7.88 1.24
C MET A 154 -0.83 7.51 -0.09
N MET A 155 -1.55 7.60 -1.21
CA MET A 155 -1.02 7.35 -2.56
C MET A 155 0.11 8.34 -2.90
N ALA A 156 -0.05 9.62 -2.57
CA ALA A 156 1.02 10.61 -2.72
C ALA A 156 2.26 10.23 -1.90
N GLY A 157 2.08 9.73 -0.68
CA GLY A 157 3.16 9.17 0.14
C GLY A 157 3.86 7.98 -0.52
N VAL A 158 3.11 7.05 -1.11
CA VAL A 158 3.65 5.91 -1.85
C VAL A 158 4.45 6.36 -3.08
N ILE A 159 3.92 7.30 -3.87
CA ILE A 159 4.61 7.89 -5.03
C ILE A 159 5.92 8.53 -4.58
N TYR A 160 5.90 9.29 -3.49
CA TYR A 160 7.10 9.88 -2.89
C TYR A 160 8.13 8.80 -2.51
N LEU A 161 7.73 7.70 -1.88
CA LEU A 161 8.63 6.59 -1.54
C LEU A 161 9.19 5.86 -2.78
N TYR A 162 8.41 5.74 -3.85
CA TYR A 162 8.88 5.20 -5.13
C TYR A 162 9.89 6.12 -5.79
N GLY A 163 9.59 7.43 -5.88
CA GLY A 163 10.50 8.44 -6.39
C GLY A 163 11.81 8.48 -5.58
N TRP A 164 11.71 8.39 -4.26
CA TRP A 164 12.86 8.26 -3.36
C TRP A 164 13.76 7.09 -3.73
N ARG A 165 13.18 5.89 -3.84
CA ARG A 165 13.90 4.64 -4.14
C ARG A 165 14.50 4.67 -5.54
N TYR A 166 13.81 5.31 -6.50
CA TYR A 166 14.29 5.49 -7.87
C TYR A 166 15.54 6.39 -7.89
N VAL A 167 15.50 7.54 -7.22
CA VAL A 167 16.61 8.51 -7.21
C VAL A 167 17.81 8.04 -6.36
N ARG A 168 17.57 7.33 -5.24
CA ARG A 168 18.63 6.91 -4.29
C ARG A 168 19.07 5.46 -4.46
N CYS A 169 18.55 4.71 -5.44
CA CYS A 169 18.86 3.30 -5.70
C CYS A 169 18.90 2.40 -4.44
N SER A 170 18.08 2.73 -3.43
CA SER A 170 18.05 1.97 -2.17
C SER A 170 17.38 0.62 -2.42
N ARG A 171 18.13 -0.46 -2.23
CA ARG A 171 17.64 -1.83 -2.48
C ARG A 171 16.88 -2.33 -1.24
N PRO A 172 15.57 -2.60 -1.33
CA PRO A 172 14.80 -3.13 -0.21
C PRO A 172 15.27 -4.55 0.18
N VAL A 173 14.98 -4.95 1.42
CA VAL A 173 15.40 -6.22 2.02
C VAL A 173 14.81 -7.38 1.23
N ARG A 174 15.67 -8.31 0.78
CA ARG A 174 15.28 -9.40 -0.11
C ARG A 174 14.88 -10.65 0.69
N LEU A 175 13.57 -10.82 0.91
CA LEU A 175 12.97 -11.96 1.63
C LEU A 175 13.44 -13.34 1.13
N SER A 176 13.79 -13.45 -0.17
CA SER A 176 14.27 -14.71 -0.77
C SER A 176 15.59 -15.24 -0.20
N ARG A 177 16.39 -14.42 0.51
CA ARG A 177 17.61 -14.89 1.21
C ARG A 177 17.26 -15.53 2.55
N GLU A 178 16.36 -14.92 3.31
CA GLU A 178 15.93 -15.38 4.63
C GLU A 178 15.15 -16.71 4.55
N LEU A 179 14.24 -16.86 3.59
CA LEU A 179 13.49 -18.11 3.41
C LEU A 179 14.39 -19.29 2.99
N LYS A 180 15.45 -19.03 2.22
CA LYS A 180 16.44 -20.06 1.86
C LYS A 180 17.27 -20.48 3.08
N GLU A 181 17.67 -19.54 3.93
CA GLU A 181 18.34 -19.82 5.20
C GLU A 181 17.43 -20.63 6.15
N PHE A 182 16.16 -20.24 6.30
CA PHE A 182 15.19 -20.96 7.14
C PHE A 182 14.90 -22.37 6.63
N SER A 183 14.70 -22.55 5.32
CA SER A 183 14.53 -23.88 4.71
C SER A 183 15.77 -24.75 4.90
N LYS A 184 16.97 -24.18 4.75
CA LYS A 184 18.24 -24.88 4.96
C LYS A 184 18.48 -25.27 6.42
N ARG A 185 18.07 -24.44 7.38
CA ARG A 185 18.11 -24.76 8.83
C ARG A 185 17.10 -25.82 9.25
N ARG A 186 15.93 -25.87 8.60
CA ARG A 186 14.90 -26.89 8.87
C ARG A 186 15.23 -28.26 8.26
N SER A 187 16.07 -28.29 7.23
CA SER A 187 16.50 -29.52 6.54
C SER A 187 17.76 -30.17 7.14
N LYS A 188 18.24 -29.71 8.29
CA LYS A 188 19.47 -30.17 8.95
C LYS A 188 19.14 -30.59 10.37
#